data_AF-A0A1G3P1F2-F1
#
_entry.id   AF-A0A1G3P1F2-F1
#
_cell.length_a   1.000
_cell.length_b   1.000
_cell.length_c   1.000
_cell.angle_alpha   90.00
_cell.angle_beta   90.00
_cell.angle_gamma   90.00
#
_symmetry.space_group_name_H-M   'P 1'
#
loop_
_entity.id
_entity.type
_entity.pdbx_description
1 polymer ?
#
loop_
_entity_poly.entity_id
_entity_poly.type
_entity_poly.pdbx_seq_one_letter_code
_entity_poly.pdbx_strand_id
1 'polypeptide(L)'
;MNKMRIALLQIMPGNGIEENLKIGIDSCKKAKTMGADHEPCSRDTLIIEAGEEEGIYIATFDIDSLRDYRKREVHGNAYRHPEKYKILVSEEINEPFTRYDYRKRT
;
A
#
# COMPACT_ATOMS: atom_id res chain seq x y z
N MET A 1 15.51 -14.53 -8.33
CA MET A 1 14.49 -14.61 -7.25
C MET A 1 14.79 -13.55 -6.21
N ASN A 2 14.39 -12.32 -6.50
CA ASN A 2 14.55 -11.13 -5.67
C ASN A 2 13.50 -11.15 -4.55
N LYS A 3 13.91 -11.20 -3.28
CA LYS A 3 12.99 -11.25 -2.13
C LYS A 3 13.23 -10.05 -1.22
N MET A 4 12.15 -9.48 -0.70
CA MET A 4 12.14 -8.25 0.09
C MET A 4 11.42 -8.53 1.42
N ARG A 5 12.03 -8.27 2.57
CA ARG A 5 11.37 -8.36 3.88
C ARG A 5 10.92 -7.00 4.34
N ILE A 6 9.66 -6.93 4.73
CA ILE A 6 9.03 -5.70 5.21
C ILE A 6 8.65 -5.93 6.67
N ALA A 7 8.98 -4.97 7.52
CA ALA A 7 8.47 -4.94 8.87
C ALA A 7 7.10 -4.27 8.91
N LEU A 8 6.10 -5.00 9.40
CA LEU A 8 4.77 -4.51 9.69
C LEU A 8 4.74 -4.14 11.18
N LEU A 9 4.46 -2.87 11.46
CA LEU A 9 4.42 -2.33 12.82
C LEU A 9 2.97 -2.28 13.29
N GLN A 10 2.62 -3.14 14.24
CA GLN A 10 1.35 -3.09 14.96
C GLN A 10 1.62 -2.40 16.30
N ILE A 11 1.35 -1.10 16.34
CA ILE A 11 1.65 -0.24 17.47
C ILE A 11 0.45 0.67 17.73
N MET A 12 0.08 0.83 19.00
CA MET A 12 -0.95 1.75 19.43
C MET A 12 -0.47 3.19 19.27
N PRO A 13 -1.38 4.13 18.97
CA PRO A 13 -1.06 5.54 18.98
C PRO A 13 -0.79 6.02 20.42
N GLY A 14 0.27 6.80 20.59
CA GLY A 14 0.51 7.63 21.78
C GLY A 14 -0.43 8.85 21.83
N ASN A 15 -0.22 9.69 22.85
CA ASN A 15 -1.10 10.79 23.20
C ASN A 15 -0.89 12.06 22.33
N GLY A 16 0.00 12.01 21.34
CA GLY A 16 0.31 13.16 20.48
C GLY A 16 1.28 12.85 19.35
N ILE A 17 1.47 13.82 18.44
CA ILE A 17 2.26 13.66 17.22
C ILE A 17 3.75 13.37 17.53
N GLU A 18 4.35 14.08 18.49
CA GLU A 18 5.75 13.88 18.87
C GLU A 18 5.98 12.48 19.48
N GLU A 19 5.06 12.03 20.31
CA GLU A 19 5.10 10.69 20.91
C GLU A 19 4.94 9.61 19.83
N ASN A 20 4.00 9.77 18.90
CA ASN A 20 3.81 8.88 17.77
C ASN A 20 5.05 8.80 16.87
N LEU A 21 5.69 9.93 16.60
CA LEU A 21 6.92 9.98 15.82
C LEU A 21 8.04 9.19 16.50
N LYS A 22 8.19 9.36 17.82
CA LYS A 22 9.18 8.62 18.60
C LYS A 22 8.92 7.11 18.58
N ILE A 23 7.67 6.69 18.84
CA ILE A 23 7.25 5.28 18.80
C ILE A 23 7.55 4.69 17.41
N GLY A 24 7.23 5.42 16.33
CA GLY A 24 7.49 4.99 14.96
C GLY A 24 8.99 4.82 14.67
N ILE A 25 9.82 5.79 15.06
CA ILE A 25 11.28 5.73 14.84
C ILE A 25 11.90 4.55 15.60
N ASP A 26 11.55 4.36 16.86
CA ASP A 26 12.13 3.29 17.68
C ASP A 26 11.68 1.91 17.19
N SER A 27 10.45 1.81 16.72
CA SER A 27 9.93 0.60 16.06
C SER A 27 10.69 0.29 14.77
N CYS A 28 10.95 1.28 13.91
CA CYS A 28 11.76 1.10 12.69
C CYS A 28 13.19 0.61 13.00
N LYS A 29 13.81 1.12 14.07
CA LYS A 29 15.14 0.64 14.50
C LYS A 29 15.10 -0.81 14.94
N LYS A 30 14.10 -1.20 15.74
CA LYS A 30 13.90 -2.58 16.21
C LYS A 30 13.57 -3.54 15.06
N ALA A 31 12.79 -3.11 14.08
CA ALA A 31 12.53 -3.87 12.85
C ALA A 31 13.82 -4.21 12.08
N LYS A 32 14.73 -3.23 11.97
CA LYS A 32 16.02 -3.44 11.32
C LYS A 32 16.88 -4.48 12.05
N THR A 33 16.87 -4.49 13.38
CA THR A 33 17.62 -5.51 14.16
C THR A 33 16.98 -6.89 14.10
N MET A 34 15.66 -6.99 13.90
CA MET A 34 14.92 -8.24 13.72
C MET A 34 15.12 -8.90 12.35
N GLY A 35 16.06 -8.39 11.55
CA GLY A 35 16.39 -8.98 10.27
C GLY A 35 15.31 -8.72 9.23
N ALA A 36 14.79 -7.50 9.13
CA ALA A 36 14.11 -7.04 7.92
C ALA A 36 15.08 -7.03 6.72
N ASP A 37 15.47 -8.23 6.25
CA ASP A 37 15.79 -8.73 4.89
C ASP A 37 16.41 -10.15 4.94
N HIS A 38 16.02 -10.98 3.96
CA HIS A 38 16.28 -12.42 3.64
C HIS A 38 15.66 -13.63 4.42
N GLU A 39 14.81 -14.43 3.72
CA GLU A 39 14.67 -15.95 3.67
C GLU A 39 13.22 -16.51 3.43
N PRO A 40 13.05 -17.75 2.87
CA PRO A 40 11.91 -18.18 2.01
C PRO A 40 10.78 -18.87 2.80
N CYS A 41 9.55 -19.19 2.36
CA CYS A 41 8.84 -19.41 1.09
C CYS A 41 7.33 -19.55 1.45
N SER A 42 6.35 -19.17 0.61
CA SER A 42 5.10 -19.95 0.39
C SER A 42 4.16 -19.27 -0.62
N ARG A 43 3.29 -20.08 -1.24
CA ARG A 43 2.24 -19.71 -2.21
C ARG A 43 0.90 -19.44 -1.51
N ASP A 44 0.97 -18.79 -0.36
CA ASP A 44 -0.19 -18.32 0.39
C ASP A 44 -0.28 -16.80 0.19
N THR A 45 -1.48 -16.27 -0.06
CA THR A 45 -1.69 -14.82 -0.10
C THR A 45 -1.56 -14.20 1.29
N LEU A 46 -1.78 -15.00 2.34
CA LEU A 46 -1.43 -14.66 3.70
C LEU A 46 0.09 -14.74 3.84
N ILE A 47 0.70 -13.58 4.07
CA ILE A 47 2.16 -13.48 4.21
C ILE A 47 2.56 -13.69 5.68
N ILE A 48 1.83 -13.06 6.61
CA ILE A 48 1.94 -13.23 8.06
C ILE A 48 0.56 -13.00 8.68
N GLU A 49 0.22 -13.79 9.70
CA GLU A 49 -0.86 -13.52 10.64
C GLU A 49 -0.27 -12.90 11.91
N ALA A 50 -0.73 -11.69 12.26
CA ALA A 50 -0.35 -11.01 13.50
C ALA A 50 -1.38 -11.32 14.59
N GLY A 51 -0.92 -11.42 15.84
CA GLY A 51 -1.82 -11.52 17.01
C GLY A 51 -2.44 -10.16 17.37
N GLU A 52 -3.20 -10.11 18.46
CA GLU A 52 -3.85 -8.86 18.93
C GLU A 52 -2.86 -7.89 19.59
N GLU A 53 -1.71 -8.38 20.06
CA GLU A 53 -0.73 -7.62 20.82
C GLU A 53 0.17 -6.74 19.93
N GLU A 54 0.68 -5.66 20.53
CA GLU A 54 1.68 -4.80 19.87
C GLU A 54 2.93 -5.58 19.50
N GLY A 55 3.43 -5.36 18.29
CA GLY A 55 4.52 -6.15 17.76
C GLY A 55 5.08 -5.65 16.44
N ILE A 56 6.29 -6.14 16.15
CA ILE A 56 6.96 -5.95 14.86
C ILE A 56 7.00 -7.30 14.17
N TYR A 57 6.35 -7.39 13.02
CA TYR A 57 6.20 -8.62 12.26
C TYR A 57 6.98 -8.52 10.95
N ILE A 58 7.90 -9.46 10.69
CA ILE A 58 8.78 -9.40 9.52
C ILE A 58 8.27 -10.31 8.41
N ALA A 59 7.56 -9.73 7.44
CA ALA A 59 6.96 -10.42 6.30
C ALA A 59 7.92 -10.50 5.11
N THR A 60 8.02 -11.67 4.45
CA THR A 60 8.88 -11.85 3.27
C THR A 60 8.06 -11.88 1.97
N PHE A 61 8.43 -11.04 1.01
CA PHE A 61 7.82 -10.93 -0.31
C PHE A 61 8.77 -11.44 -1.38
N ASP A 62 8.28 -12.29 -2.29
CA ASP A 62 9.02 -12.68 -3.49
C ASP A 62 8.68 -11.73 -4.65
N ILE A 63 9.56 -10.77 -4.91
CA ILE A 63 9.38 -9.73 -5.91
C ILE A 63 9.35 -10.30 -7.33
N ASP A 64 10.14 -11.33 -7.61
CA ASP A 64 10.13 -11.93 -8.94
C ASP A 64 8.82 -12.69 -9.16
N SER A 65 8.34 -13.43 -8.16
CA SER A 65 7.02 -14.07 -8.19
C SER A 65 5.88 -13.04 -8.36
N LEU A 66 5.94 -11.91 -7.64
CA LEU A 66 4.97 -10.81 -7.79
C LEU A 66 5.01 -10.19 -9.20
N ARG A 67 6.20 -9.98 -9.75
CA ARG A 67 6.38 -9.47 -11.13
C ARG A 67 5.84 -10.46 -12.16
N ASP A 68 6.13 -11.74 -12.02
CA ASP A 68 5.66 -12.79 -12.93
C ASP A 68 4.16 -13.04 -12.80
N TYR A 69 3.58 -12.83 -11.61
CA TYR A 69 2.13 -12.75 -11.44
C TYR A 69 1.55 -11.54 -12.18
N ARG A 70 2.08 -10.32 -11.95
CA ARG A 70 1.61 -9.10 -12.65
C ARG A 70 1.73 -9.17 -14.17
N LYS A 71 2.69 -9.92 -14.71
CA LYS A 71 2.82 -10.15 -16.16
C LYS A 71 1.69 -11.01 -16.75
N ARG A 72 1.12 -11.92 -15.96
CA ARG A 72 0.09 -12.88 -16.40
C ARG A 72 -1.32 -12.48 -16.00
N GLU A 73 -1.45 -11.63 -14.97
CA GLU A 73 -2.72 -11.21 -14.40
C GLU A 73 -3.49 -10.27 -15.36
N VAL A 74 -4.76 -10.59 -15.59
CA VAL A 74 -5.64 -9.85 -16.49
C VAL A 74 -6.12 -8.53 -15.89
N HIS A 75 -6.20 -8.46 -14.56
CA HIS A 75 -6.69 -7.29 -13.81
C HIS A 75 -5.69 -6.10 -13.74
N GLY A 76 -4.55 -6.21 -14.43
CA GLY A 76 -3.58 -5.13 -14.61
C GLY A 76 -4.08 -3.99 -15.53
N ASN A 77 -3.14 -3.29 -16.16
CA ASN A 77 -3.45 -2.22 -17.13
C ASN A 77 -3.54 -2.73 -18.59
N ALA A 78 -3.43 -4.05 -18.82
CA ALA A 78 -3.32 -4.62 -20.16
C ALA A 78 -4.62 -4.52 -20.98
N TYR A 79 -5.77 -4.59 -20.32
CA TYR A 79 -7.10 -4.59 -20.97
C TYR A 79 -7.96 -3.39 -20.57
N ARG A 80 -7.39 -2.42 -19.85
CA ARG A 80 -8.12 -1.20 -19.51
C ARG A 80 -8.24 -0.35 -20.74
N HIS A 81 -9.44 0.15 -21.00
CA HIS A 81 -9.71 1.15 -22.03
C HIS A 81 -10.03 2.49 -21.36
N PRO A 82 -9.04 3.21 -20.81
CA PRO A 82 -9.26 4.46 -20.07
C PRO A 82 -10.06 5.49 -20.89
N GLU A 83 -9.85 5.52 -22.20
CA GLU A 83 -10.59 6.33 -23.18
C GLU A 83 -12.12 6.17 -23.08
N LYS A 84 -12.62 4.98 -22.71
CA LYS A 84 -14.06 4.71 -22.60
C LYS A 84 -14.70 5.36 -21.37
N TYR A 85 -13.91 5.66 -20.36
CA TYR A 85 -14.36 6.34 -19.14
C TYR A 85 -14.21 7.86 -19.22
N LYS A 86 -13.84 8.40 -20.40
CA LYS A 86 -13.61 9.84 -20.60
C LYS A 86 -14.78 10.70 -20.10
N ILE A 87 -16.02 10.23 -20.24
CA ILE A 87 -17.22 10.93 -19.75
C ILE A 87 -17.22 11.07 -18.23
N LEU A 88 -16.77 10.04 -17.49
CA LEU A 88 -16.77 10.03 -16.03
C LEU A 88 -15.67 10.91 -15.42
N VAL A 89 -14.59 11.13 -16.17
CA VAL A 89 -13.44 11.95 -15.77
C VAL A 89 -13.41 13.30 -16.50
N SER A 90 -14.43 13.59 -17.30
CA SER A 90 -14.52 14.86 -18.02
C SER A 90 -14.79 15.98 -17.02
N GLU A 91 -14.04 17.07 -17.13
CA GLU A 91 -14.29 18.29 -16.37
C GLU A 91 -15.27 19.23 -17.11
N GLU A 92 -15.79 18.83 -18.28
CA GLU A 92 -16.73 19.64 -19.05
C GLU A 92 -18.09 19.76 -18.33
N ILE A 93 -18.52 21.00 -18.10
CA ILE A 93 -19.83 21.32 -17.51
C ILE A 93 -20.69 21.95 -18.61
N ASN A 94 -21.76 21.26 -19.02
CA ASN A 94 -22.71 21.74 -20.02
C ASN A 94 -24.07 22.07 -19.39
N GLU A 95 -24.89 22.88 -20.07
CA GLU A 95 -26.29 23.10 -19.71
C GLU A 95 -27.04 21.75 -19.55
N PRO A 96 -27.93 21.58 -18.55
CA PRO A 96 -28.41 22.55 -17.56
C PRO A 96 -27.59 22.56 -16.25
N PHE A 97 -26.37 22.03 -16.24
CA PHE A 97 -25.55 21.85 -15.04
C PHE A 97 -24.56 22.99 -14.78
N THR A 98 -24.61 24.05 -15.59
CA THR A 98 -23.89 25.30 -15.36
C THR A 98 -24.46 26.00 -14.12
N ARG A 99 -23.58 26.55 -13.27
CA ARG A 99 -23.95 27.25 -12.03
C ARG A 99 -23.05 28.49 -11.90
N TYR A 100 -23.63 29.66 -11.61
CA TYR A 100 -22.88 30.92 -11.54
C TYR A 100 -21.90 30.97 -10.36
N ASP A 101 -22.13 30.16 -9.33
CA ASP A 101 -21.38 30.10 -8.09
C ASP A 101 -20.41 28.91 -8.00
N TYR A 102 -20.27 28.11 -9.07
CA TYR A 102 -19.30 27.02 -9.12
C TYR A 102 -17.86 27.54 -8.97
N ARG A 103 -17.08 26.91 -8.08
CA ARG A 103 -15.66 27.24 -7.84
C ARG A 103 -14.82 25.97 -7.94
N LYS A 104 -13.92 25.91 -8.93
CA LYS A 104 -12.93 24.84 -9.04
C LYS A 104 -11.90 25.01 -7.91
N ARG A 105 -11.68 23.97 -7.11
CA ARG A 105 -10.56 23.94 -6.15
C ARG A 105 -9.30 23.51 -6.90
N THR A 106 -8.33 24.42 -7.01
CA THR A 106 -6.94 24.14 -7.42
C THR A 106 -6.11 23.62 -6.27
#